data_AF-A0A2J7Q8E2-F1
#
_entry.id   AF-A0A2J7Q8E2-F1
#
_cell.length_a   1.000
_cell.length_b   1.000
_cell.length_c   1.000
_cell.angle_alpha   90.00
_cell.angle_beta   90.00
_cell.angle_gamma   90.00
#
_symmetry.space_group_name_H-M   'P 1'
#
loop_
_entity.id
_entity.type
_entity.pdbx_description
1 polymer ?
#
loop_
_entity_poly.entity_id
_entity_poly.type
_entity_poly.pdbx_seq_one_letter_code
_entity_poly.pdbx_strand_id
1 'polypeptide(L)'
;MGVVELVQRFLEKRAVTFCGRFDSYMLLSGEKGISGWDTIGTQTETPPLVLQDCLSYDEIKLSAFLALSSYSVFTNTGSRRNRGIPSPSLEAVRRHGVVVGIVGPRLSHGGVMDQHEIMITKTQNVKRNGYGSASQNNALHCWRQIWADFYAVPSLPTYNKVLRSVQNTKAGERFVAGTEMMFDNNIYAKRICIAAELLLLEAESRAAAENTQAYVHVVGFGLGVWKISGHQEKIFLDSFATCLKQLHPILSHVSDVNFAWFAESTCGGVGNGGRIGDDKHSIRILFSRRDPHSPLVDAEDASKLLVVSYAWDGNSLPGNEFWEHSLDTSGDPANACSTQVSELQNPHVNRNKISGRNLHVACCEWGVVHVEEYSRRKINELSDSKM
;
A
#
# COMPACT_ATOMS: atom_id res chain seq x y z
N MET A 1 8.35 -8.43 22.26
CA MET A 1 8.55 -8.57 20.81
C MET A 1 9.12 -7.24 20.32
N GLY A 2 10.28 -7.23 19.64
CA GLY A 2 10.80 -6.03 19.00
C GLY A 2 10.18 -5.82 17.61
N VAL A 3 10.58 -4.74 16.93
CA VAL A 3 10.07 -4.42 15.58
C VAL A 3 10.41 -5.51 14.56
N VAL A 4 11.61 -6.07 14.64
CA VAL A 4 12.07 -7.14 13.74
C VAL A 4 11.22 -8.39 13.91
N GLU A 5 10.95 -8.82 15.14
CA GLU A 5 10.10 -9.99 15.40
C GLU A 5 8.63 -9.72 15.05
N LEU A 6 8.16 -8.48 15.24
CA LEU A 6 6.81 -8.09 14.84
C LEU A 6 6.63 -8.16 13.32
N VAL A 7 7.60 -7.67 12.55
CA VAL A 7 7.57 -7.80 11.09
C VAL A 7 7.70 -9.27 10.66
N GLN A 8 8.52 -10.08 11.33
CA GLN A 8 8.57 -11.52 11.04
C GLN A 8 7.19 -12.17 11.24
N ARG A 9 6.49 -11.81 12.32
CA ARG A 9 5.13 -12.26 12.57
C ARG A 9 4.16 -11.80 11.48
N PHE A 10 4.23 -10.53 11.08
CA PHE A 10 3.42 -10.02 9.97
C PHE A 10 3.65 -10.77 8.67
N LEU A 11 4.83 -11.35 8.44
CA LEU A 11 5.11 -12.12 7.23
C LEU A 11 4.60 -13.56 7.35
N GLU A 12 4.84 -14.23 8.48
CA GLU A 12 4.59 -15.67 8.64
C GLU A 12 3.17 -16.05 9.04
N LYS A 13 2.42 -15.13 9.67
CA LYS A 13 1.09 -15.42 10.25
C LYS A 13 -0.08 -14.94 9.39
N ARG A 14 0.21 -14.54 8.14
CA ARG A 14 -0.82 -14.23 7.14
C ARG A 14 -1.56 -15.49 6.71
N ALA A 15 -2.78 -15.30 6.23
CA ALA A 15 -3.42 -16.35 5.46
C ALA A 15 -2.68 -16.56 4.12
N VAL A 16 -2.87 -17.73 3.50
CA VAL A 16 -2.42 -17.95 2.12
C VAL A 16 -3.28 -17.11 1.17
N THR A 17 -4.60 -17.15 1.34
CA THR A 17 -5.54 -16.26 0.67
C THR A 17 -6.37 -15.48 1.67
N PHE A 18 -6.67 -14.24 1.34
CA PHE A 18 -7.54 -13.37 2.12
C PHE A 18 -8.17 -12.35 1.18
N CYS A 19 -9.48 -12.48 0.94
CA CYS A 19 -10.13 -11.65 -0.06
C CYS A 19 -11.63 -11.45 0.17
N GLY A 20 -12.20 -10.52 -0.60
CA GLY A 20 -13.63 -10.21 -0.57
C GLY A 20 -14.06 -9.39 0.65
N ARG A 21 -15.35 -9.06 0.73
CA ARG A 21 -15.90 -8.24 1.82
C ARG A 21 -16.15 -9.00 3.12
N PHE A 22 -16.15 -10.34 3.06
CA PHE A 22 -16.48 -11.21 4.18
C PHE A 22 -15.26 -12.02 4.65
N ASP A 23 -14.06 -11.64 4.21
CA ASP A 23 -12.81 -12.30 4.57
C ASP A 23 -12.87 -13.79 4.25
N SER A 24 -13.05 -14.11 2.96
CA SER A 24 -12.81 -15.47 2.50
C SER A 24 -11.32 -15.75 2.63
N TYR A 25 -10.97 -16.90 3.21
CA TYR A 25 -9.59 -17.21 3.52
C TYR A 25 -9.21 -18.66 3.27
N MET A 26 -7.92 -18.87 3.08
CA MET A 26 -7.25 -20.16 3.16
C MET A 26 -6.00 -20.01 4.04
N LEU A 27 -5.87 -20.83 5.08
CA LEU A 27 -4.71 -20.84 5.97
C LEU A 27 -3.58 -21.71 5.40
N LEU A 28 -2.39 -21.59 5.96
CA LEU A 28 -1.23 -22.43 5.59
C LEU A 28 -1.48 -23.93 5.89
N SER A 29 -2.35 -24.25 6.86
CA SER A 29 -2.83 -25.60 7.14
C SER A 29 -3.69 -26.19 6.01
N GLY A 30 -4.17 -25.36 5.08
CA GLY A 30 -5.14 -25.72 4.04
C GLY A 30 -6.59 -25.53 4.46
N GLU A 31 -6.86 -25.18 5.73
CA GLU A 31 -8.21 -24.87 6.21
C GLU A 31 -8.75 -23.62 5.51
N LYS A 32 -10.02 -23.68 5.13
CA LYS A 32 -10.72 -22.60 4.41
C LYS A 32 -11.94 -22.17 5.18
N GLY A 33 -12.28 -20.90 5.05
CA GLY A 33 -13.48 -20.36 5.66
C GLY A 33 -13.84 -18.99 5.15
N ILE A 34 -14.87 -18.43 5.77
CA ILE A 34 -15.37 -17.09 5.51
C ILE A 34 -15.77 -16.49 6.86
N SER A 35 -15.43 -15.22 7.09
CA SER A 35 -15.73 -14.49 8.33
C SER A 35 -15.05 -15.09 9.57
N GLY A 36 -15.40 -14.60 10.78
CA GLY A 36 -14.84 -15.07 12.06
C GLY A 36 -13.48 -14.45 12.42
N TRP A 37 -12.87 -13.70 11.51
CA TRP A 37 -11.58 -13.05 11.73
C TRP A 37 -11.61 -11.99 12.85
N ASP A 38 -12.78 -11.41 13.10
CA ASP A 38 -13.04 -10.43 14.17
C ASP A 38 -12.87 -11.01 15.59
N THR A 39 -12.87 -12.33 15.72
CA THR A 39 -12.70 -13.00 17.01
C THR A 39 -11.24 -13.16 17.43
N ILE A 40 -10.28 -13.08 16.50
CA ILE A 40 -8.85 -13.34 16.75
C ILE A 40 -8.28 -12.33 17.75
N GLY A 41 -7.67 -12.82 18.83
CA GLY A 41 -7.13 -12.01 19.92
C GLY A 41 -8.17 -11.56 20.95
N THR A 42 -9.40 -12.10 20.88
CA THR A 42 -10.45 -11.89 21.88
C THR A 42 -10.67 -13.14 22.74
N GLN A 43 -11.48 -13.04 23.79
CA GLN A 43 -11.84 -14.20 24.63
C GLN A 43 -12.68 -15.25 23.89
N THR A 44 -13.24 -14.91 22.73
CA THR A 44 -14.08 -15.80 21.92
C THR A 44 -13.36 -16.33 20.69
N GLU A 45 -12.03 -16.14 20.58
CA GLU A 45 -11.26 -16.77 19.52
C GLU A 45 -11.36 -18.30 19.59
N THR A 46 -11.46 -18.95 18.44
CA THR A 46 -11.58 -20.41 18.35
C THR A 46 -10.73 -20.95 17.22
N PRO A 47 -10.03 -22.08 17.40
CA PRO A 47 -9.29 -22.72 16.32
C PRO A 47 -10.14 -22.94 15.07
N PRO A 48 -9.59 -22.76 13.86
CA PRO A 48 -8.18 -22.43 13.58
C PRO A 48 -7.84 -20.93 13.65
N LEU A 49 -8.82 -20.06 13.87
CA LEU A 49 -8.67 -18.61 13.91
C LEU A 49 -8.31 -18.14 15.33
N VAL A 50 -7.05 -18.32 15.71
CA VAL A 50 -6.50 -17.88 17.01
C VAL A 50 -5.27 -16.99 16.81
N LEU A 51 -5.05 -16.03 17.72
CA LEU A 51 -3.97 -15.04 17.62
C LEU A 51 -2.59 -15.69 17.53
N GLN A 52 -2.40 -16.86 18.12
CA GLN A 52 -1.15 -17.60 18.01
C GLN A 52 -0.77 -17.90 16.55
N ASP A 53 -1.75 -18.16 15.70
CA ASP A 53 -1.57 -18.69 14.35
C ASP A 53 -2.01 -17.75 13.23
N CYS A 54 -2.82 -16.75 13.54
CA CYS A 54 -3.32 -15.76 12.59
C CYS A 54 -3.01 -14.33 13.06
N LEU A 55 -3.01 -13.38 12.12
CA LEU A 55 -3.00 -11.96 12.43
C LEU A 55 -4.39 -11.48 12.90
N SER A 56 -4.43 -10.68 13.97
CA SER A 56 -5.65 -9.92 14.32
C SER A 56 -5.87 -8.74 13.36
N TYR A 57 -7.05 -8.12 13.36
CA TYR A 57 -7.29 -6.94 12.53
C TYR A 57 -6.35 -5.76 12.82
N ASP A 58 -5.90 -5.59 14.07
CA ASP A 58 -4.93 -4.56 14.41
C ASP A 58 -3.54 -4.90 13.81
N GLU A 59 -3.16 -6.17 13.80
CA GLU A 59 -1.93 -6.63 13.16
C GLU A 59 -1.99 -6.54 11.64
N ILE A 60 -3.14 -6.89 11.02
CA ILE A 60 -3.35 -6.73 9.58
C ILE A 60 -3.20 -5.26 9.20
N LYS A 61 -3.80 -4.34 9.96
CA LYS A 61 -3.67 -2.90 9.73
C LYS A 61 -2.22 -2.43 9.75
N LEU A 62 -1.41 -2.90 10.69
CA LEU A 62 0.01 -2.56 10.75
C LEU A 62 0.79 -3.19 9.59
N SER A 63 0.48 -4.44 9.26
CA SER A 63 1.13 -5.18 8.17
C SER A 63 0.86 -4.59 6.78
N ALA A 64 -0.22 -3.81 6.63
CA ALA A 64 -0.57 -3.09 5.40
C ALA A 64 0.37 -1.91 5.10
N PHE A 65 1.26 -1.54 6.02
CA PHE A 65 2.33 -0.57 5.78
C PHE A 65 3.62 -1.23 5.24
N LEU A 66 3.65 -2.55 5.08
CA LEU A 66 4.74 -3.25 4.43
C LEU A 66 4.58 -3.24 2.91
N ALA A 67 5.70 -3.13 2.22
CA ALA A 67 5.85 -3.44 0.81
C ALA A 67 6.80 -4.61 0.64
N LEU A 68 6.59 -5.42 -0.40
CA LEU A 68 7.54 -6.47 -0.79
C LEU A 68 8.09 -6.16 -2.17
N SER A 69 9.42 -6.16 -2.31
CA SER A 69 10.08 -5.86 -3.57
C SER A 69 11.11 -6.92 -3.97
N SER A 70 11.14 -7.24 -5.25
CA SER A 70 12.10 -8.19 -5.81
C SER A 70 12.39 -7.90 -7.28
N TYR A 71 13.62 -8.14 -7.70
CA TYR A 71 13.90 -8.37 -9.12
C TYR A 71 13.17 -9.63 -9.58
N SER A 72 12.55 -9.58 -10.76
CA SER A 72 11.85 -10.72 -11.34
C SER A 72 12.10 -10.81 -12.83
N VAL A 73 12.09 -12.04 -13.33
CA VAL A 73 11.88 -12.32 -14.75
C VAL A 73 10.38 -12.22 -15.04
N PHE A 74 10.01 -11.60 -16.17
CA PHE A 74 8.62 -11.54 -16.64
C PHE A 74 8.39 -12.58 -17.73
N THR A 75 7.33 -13.37 -17.59
CA THR A 75 7.00 -14.46 -18.52
C THR A 75 5.97 -14.05 -19.57
N ASN A 76 5.14 -13.04 -19.27
CA ASN A 76 4.18 -12.43 -20.17
C ASN A 76 3.95 -10.95 -19.82
N THR A 77 3.08 -10.25 -20.56
CA THR A 77 2.86 -8.80 -20.40
C THR A 77 2.31 -8.38 -19.03
N GLY A 78 1.82 -9.32 -18.21
CA GLY A 78 1.21 -9.02 -16.91
C GLY A 78 -0.24 -8.56 -17.02
N SER A 79 -0.88 -8.74 -18.18
CA SER A 79 -2.31 -8.40 -18.34
C SER A 79 -3.15 -9.11 -17.28
N ARG A 80 -4.24 -8.48 -16.83
CA ARG A 80 -5.06 -9.02 -15.73
C ARG A 80 -5.63 -10.42 -16.00
N ARG A 81 -5.79 -10.79 -17.27
CA ARG A 81 -6.32 -12.09 -17.70
C ARG A 81 -5.24 -13.01 -18.31
N ASN A 82 -3.97 -12.80 -17.95
CA ASN A 82 -2.87 -13.56 -18.54
C ASN A 82 -2.91 -15.06 -18.21
N ARG A 83 -3.47 -15.45 -17.05
CA ARG A 83 -3.67 -16.85 -16.62
C ARG A 83 -2.42 -17.74 -16.73
N GLY A 84 -1.23 -17.14 -16.60
CA GLY A 84 0.05 -17.85 -16.69
C GLY A 84 0.46 -18.24 -18.10
N ILE A 85 -0.23 -17.73 -19.13
CA ILE A 85 0.11 -17.99 -20.53
C ILE A 85 1.38 -17.19 -20.87
N PRO A 86 2.52 -17.82 -21.21
CA PRO A 86 3.73 -17.10 -21.56
C PRO A 86 3.58 -16.29 -22.85
N SER A 87 4.35 -15.20 -22.96
CA SER A 87 4.45 -14.45 -24.21
C SER A 87 4.99 -15.33 -25.35
N PRO A 88 4.54 -15.12 -26.60
CA PRO A 88 4.95 -15.93 -27.74
C PRO A 88 6.42 -15.72 -28.14
N SER A 89 7.04 -14.62 -27.72
CA SER A 89 8.45 -14.32 -27.96
C SER A 89 9.05 -13.49 -26.83
N LEU A 90 10.39 -13.48 -26.74
CA LEU A 90 11.12 -12.69 -25.75
C LEU A 90 10.99 -11.18 -25.97
N GLU A 91 10.80 -10.73 -27.21
CA GLU A 91 10.65 -9.30 -27.55
C GLU A 91 9.25 -8.75 -27.22
N ALA A 92 8.26 -9.63 -27.03
CA ALA A 92 6.89 -9.23 -26.71
C ALA A 92 6.72 -8.78 -25.25
N VAL A 93 7.75 -8.91 -24.41
CA VAL A 93 7.73 -8.58 -22.99
C VAL A 93 9.06 -7.97 -22.57
N ARG A 94 9.06 -7.01 -21.63
CA ARG A 94 10.29 -6.63 -20.94
C ARG A 94 10.75 -7.83 -20.13
N ARG A 95 11.93 -8.38 -20.39
CA ARG A 95 12.33 -9.64 -19.74
C ARG A 95 12.57 -9.53 -18.22
N HIS A 96 13.07 -8.39 -17.76
CA HIS A 96 13.43 -8.17 -16.35
C HIS A 96 12.95 -6.81 -15.85
N GLY A 97 12.59 -6.77 -14.58
CA GLY A 97 12.27 -5.55 -13.86
C GLY A 97 12.18 -5.78 -12.36
N VAL A 98 11.83 -4.73 -11.63
CA VAL A 98 11.51 -4.81 -10.19
C VAL A 98 10.00 -4.88 -10.05
N VAL A 99 9.51 -5.81 -9.22
CA VAL A 99 8.10 -5.93 -8.85
C VAL A 99 7.94 -5.50 -7.41
N VAL A 100 6.99 -4.61 -7.13
CA VAL A 100 6.70 -4.08 -5.80
C VAL A 100 5.24 -4.33 -5.43
N GLY A 101 5.00 -5.18 -4.44
CA GLY A 101 3.69 -5.39 -3.84
C GLY A 101 3.38 -4.27 -2.86
N ILE A 102 2.33 -3.50 -3.14
CA ILE A 102 1.88 -2.37 -2.31
C ILE A 102 0.47 -2.64 -1.81
N VAL A 103 0.27 -2.46 -0.50
CA VAL A 103 -1.05 -2.61 0.13
C VAL A 103 -1.73 -1.24 0.22
N GLY A 104 -2.87 -1.10 -0.46
CA GLY A 104 -3.71 0.09 -0.40
C GLY A 104 -4.77 0.01 0.72
N PRO A 105 -5.49 1.12 0.98
CA PRO A 105 -6.52 1.14 2.03
C PRO A 105 -7.67 0.17 1.75
N ARG A 106 -8.06 -0.61 2.75
CA ARG A 106 -9.20 -1.54 2.64
C ARG A 106 -10.46 -0.94 3.29
N LEU A 107 -11.36 -0.40 2.47
CA LEU A 107 -12.53 0.35 2.94
C LEU A 107 -13.88 -0.32 2.66
N SER A 108 -13.92 -1.51 2.08
CA SER A 108 -15.18 -2.24 1.84
C SER A 108 -15.59 -3.20 2.97
N HIS A 109 -14.75 -3.38 4.00
CA HIS A 109 -15.07 -4.17 5.20
C HIS A 109 -15.35 -3.26 6.40
N GLY A 110 -16.56 -3.34 6.95
CA GLY A 110 -17.05 -2.42 7.99
C GLY A 110 -16.27 -2.51 9.31
N GLY A 111 -15.86 -1.36 9.86
CA GLY A 111 -15.53 -1.25 11.28
C GLY A 111 -14.14 -1.73 11.74
N VAL A 112 -13.18 -1.91 10.82
CA VAL A 112 -11.84 -2.42 11.11
C VAL A 112 -10.77 -1.74 10.24
N MET A 113 -9.49 -1.95 10.58
CA MET A 113 -8.34 -1.52 9.79
C MET A 113 -8.40 -0.01 9.40
N ASP A 114 -8.25 0.33 8.13
CA ASP A 114 -8.25 1.72 7.62
C ASP A 114 -9.61 2.42 7.82
N GLN A 115 -10.72 1.67 7.96
CA GLN A 115 -12.02 2.29 8.21
C GLN A 115 -12.07 3.03 9.56
N HIS A 116 -11.27 2.62 10.55
CA HIS A 116 -11.25 3.27 11.85
C HIS A 116 -10.87 4.75 11.76
N GLU A 117 -10.03 5.13 10.81
CA GLU A 117 -9.57 6.51 10.66
C GLU A 117 -10.25 7.23 9.49
N ILE A 118 -10.52 6.52 8.39
CA ILE A 118 -10.97 7.13 7.13
C ILE A 118 -12.50 7.21 7.06
N MET A 119 -13.20 6.17 7.53
CA MET A 119 -14.66 6.14 7.51
C MET A 119 -15.25 6.69 8.80
N ILE A 120 -16.26 7.55 8.66
CA ILE A 120 -16.93 8.18 9.78
C ILE A 120 -18.39 7.73 9.80
N THR A 121 -18.74 6.85 10.74
CA THR A 121 -20.08 6.25 10.83
C THR A 121 -20.76 6.57 12.17
N LYS A 122 -22.10 6.52 12.19
CA LYS A 122 -22.92 6.78 13.39
C LYS A 122 -22.61 5.83 14.55
N THR A 123 -22.22 4.59 14.25
CA THR A 123 -21.99 3.53 15.23
C THR A 123 -20.53 3.47 15.69
N GLN A 124 -19.58 3.71 14.78
CA GLN A 124 -18.15 3.67 15.05
C GLN A 124 -17.66 4.96 15.74
N ASN A 125 -17.93 6.13 15.14
CA ASN A 125 -17.29 7.39 15.51
C ASN A 125 -18.06 8.10 16.63
N VAL A 126 -18.09 7.47 17.80
CA VAL A 126 -18.78 7.94 19.00
C VAL A 126 -17.83 8.00 20.20
N LYS A 127 -18.14 8.87 21.18
CA LYS A 127 -17.30 9.06 22.38
C LYS A 127 -17.01 7.76 23.13
N ARG A 128 -18.00 6.88 23.26
CA ARG A 128 -17.83 5.57 23.93
C ARG A 128 -16.75 4.68 23.28
N ASN A 129 -16.50 4.86 21.98
CA ASN A 129 -15.49 4.11 21.22
C ASN A 129 -14.14 4.87 21.14
N GLY A 130 -13.95 5.92 21.94
CA GLY A 130 -12.72 6.70 22.01
C GLY A 130 -12.60 7.88 21.03
N TYR A 131 -13.62 8.13 20.20
CA TYR A 131 -13.58 9.22 19.20
C TYR A 131 -13.93 10.59 19.80
N GLY A 132 -13.35 11.64 19.23
CA GLY A 132 -13.52 13.04 19.65
C GLY A 132 -12.45 13.51 20.63
N SER A 133 -12.67 14.69 21.21
CA SER A 133 -11.78 15.27 22.22
C SER A 133 -11.90 14.55 23.55
N ALA A 134 -10.76 14.35 24.22
CA ALA A 134 -10.68 13.74 25.55
C ALA A 134 -11.65 14.42 26.53
N SER A 135 -12.57 13.66 27.11
CA SER A 135 -13.25 14.04 28.35
C SER A 135 -12.87 13.14 29.52
N GLN A 136 -12.26 11.98 29.26
CA GLN A 136 -11.79 11.01 30.24
C GLN A 136 -10.61 10.19 29.68
N ASN A 137 -9.67 9.81 30.54
CA ASN A 137 -8.51 8.97 30.21
C ASN A 137 -8.97 7.51 29.98
N ASN A 138 -9.53 7.23 28.79
CA ASN A 138 -10.01 5.91 28.37
C ASN A 138 -8.97 5.26 27.43
N ALA A 139 -8.62 3.99 27.65
CA ALA A 139 -7.71 3.24 26.79
C ALA A 139 -8.11 3.28 25.29
N LEU A 140 -9.41 3.23 24.97
CA LEU A 140 -9.89 3.37 23.60
C LEU A 140 -9.56 4.74 23.01
N HIS A 141 -9.63 5.81 23.81
CA HIS A 141 -9.26 7.14 23.35
C HIS A 141 -7.75 7.23 23.09
N CYS A 142 -6.92 6.70 24.00
CA CYS A 142 -5.47 6.62 23.78
C CYS A 142 -5.13 5.85 22.50
N TRP A 143 -5.84 4.76 22.22
CA TRP A 143 -5.69 4.00 20.97
C TRP A 143 -6.03 4.84 19.73
N ARG A 144 -7.14 5.59 19.74
CA ARG A 144 -7.48 6.52 18.65
C ARG A 144 -6.48 7.65 18.51
N GLN A 145 -5.89 8.11 19.61
CA GLN A 145 -4.91 9.19 19.60
C GLN A 145 -3.60 8.75 18.94
N ILE A 146 -3.12 7.52 19.16
CA ILE A 146 -1.93 6.97 18.46
C ILE A 146 -2.08 7.12 16.94
N TRP A 147 -3.23 6.75 16.40
CA TRP A 147 -3.50 6.87 14.97
C TRP A 147 -3.72 8.32 14.51
N ALA A 148 -4.33 9.16 15.35
CA ALA A 148 -4.46 10.59 15.08
C ALA A 148 -3.08 11.25 14.96
N ASP A 149 -2.16 10.93 15.87
CA ASP A 149 -0.79 11.43 15.90
C ASP A 149 0.01 10.92 14.71
N PHE A 150 -0.10 9.62 14.39
CA PHE A 150 0.53 9.01 13.21
C PHE A 150 0.12 9.73 11.91
N TYR A 151 -1.17 10.03 11.76
CA TYR A 151 -1.68 10.79 10.63
C TYR A 151 -1.58 12.31 10.82
N ALA A 152 -0.88 12.82 11.83
CA ALA A 152 -0.74 14.25 12.12
C ALA A 152 -2.08 15.02 12.04
N VAL A 153 -3.10 14.51 12.73
CA VAL A 153 -4.40 15.17 12.92
C VAL A 153 -4.68 15.31 14.42
N PRO A 154 -5.36 16.39 14.87
CA PRO A 154 -5.51 16.61 16.31
C PRO A 154 -6.26 15.50 17.06
N SER A 155 -7.25 14.88 16.39
CA SER A 155 -8.07 13.81 16.94
C SER A 155 -8.88 13.16 15.82
N LEU A 156 -9.24 11.89 15.97
CA LEU A 156 -10.28 11.26 15.14
C LEU A 156 -11.67 11.77 15.57
N PRO A 157 -12.45 12.37 14.66
CA PRO A 157 -13.66 13.09 15.05
C PRO A 157 -14.85 12.16 15.33
N THR A 158 -15.82 12.65 16.10
CA THR A 158 -17.13 11.99 16.24
C THR A 158 -18.01 12.29 15.04
N TYR A 159 -18.92 11.36 14.70
CA TYR A 159 -19.88 11.51 13.62
C TYR A 159 -20.68 12.82 13.72
N ASN A 160 -21.23 13.12 14.91
CA ASN A 160 -22.02 14.34 15.12
C ASN A 160 -21.22 15.63 14.92
N LYS A 161 -19.92 15.62 15.24
CA LYS A 161 -19.04 16.78 15.00
C LYS A 161 -18.87 17.02 13.50
N VAL A 162 -18.62 15.94 12.74
CA VAL A 162 -18.41 16.04 11.28
C VAL A 162 -19.71 16.38 10.56
N LEU A 163 -20.84 15.77 10.96
CA LEU A 163 -22.14 16.07 10.37
C LEU A 163 -22.48 17.57 10.42
N ARG A 164 -22.21 18.22 11.56
CA ARG A 164 -22.39 19.67 11.73
C ARG A 164 -21.39 20.49 10.90
N SER A 165 -20.19 19.97 10.67
CA SER A 165 -19.18 20.69 9.87
C SER A 165 -19.45 20.60 8.38
N VAL A 166 -19.90 19.46 7.83
CA VAL A 166 -20.19 19.34 6.38
C VAL A 166 -21.36 20.23 5.96
N GLN A 167 -22.27 20.54 6.89
CA GLN A 167 -23.32 21.54 6.67
C GLN A 167 -22.77 22.98 6.53
N ASN A 168 -21.52 23.23 6.92
CA ASN A 168 -20.79 24.50 6.74
C ASN A 168 -19.74 24.36 5.63
N THR A 169 -19.89 25.11 4.54
CA THR A 169 -19.18 24.94 3.25
C THR A 169 -17.64 24.87 3.29
N LYS A 170 -16.96 25.36 4.34
CA LYS A 170 -15.49 25.28 4.49
C LYS A 170 -14.96 23.88 4.86
N ALA A 171 -15.79 22.97 5.38
CA ALA A 171 -15.35 21.62 5.76
C ALA A 171 -15.46 20.58 4.63
N GLY A 172 -16.10 20.94 3.50
CA GLY A 172 -16.42 20.04 2.40
C GLY A 172 -15.22 19.51 1.61
N GLU A 173 -14.04 20.13 1.74
CA GLU A 173 -12.80 19.65 1.09
C GLU A 173 -12.20 18.44 1.83
N ARG A 174 -12.25 18.46 3.17
CA ARG A 174 -11.74 17.35 3.99
C ARG A 174 -12.75 16.22 4.13
N PHE A 175 -14.02 16.55 4.37
CA PHE A 175 -15.04 15.54 4.64
C PHE A 175 -16.07 15.48 3.52
N VAL A 176 -16.23 14.30 2.93
CA VAL A 176 -17.24 14.05 1.89
C VAL A 176 -18.40 13.29 2.52
N ALA A 177 -19.61 13.81 2.40
CA ALA A 177 -20.82 13.13 2.84
C ALA A 177 -21.27 12.08 1.81
N GLY A 178 -21.50 10.86 2.27
CA GLY A 178 -22.26 9.83 1.57
C GLY A 178 -23.63 9.61 2.22
N THR A 179 -24.38 8.64 1.72
CA THR A 179 -25.77 8.36 2.17
C THR A 179 -25.86 7.97 3.65
N GLU A 180 -24.93 7.14 4.14
CA GLU A 180 -24.96 6.60 5.52
C GLU A 180 -23.66 6.82 6.30
N MET A 181 -22.63 7.34 5.64
CA MET A 181 -21.28 7.50 6.18
C MET A 181 -20.62 8.74 5.60
N MET A 182 -19.62 9.27 6.29
CA MET A 182 -18.74 10.33 5.77
C MET A 182 -17.33 9.79 5.58
N PHE A 183 -16.57 10.42 4.70
CA PHE A 183 -15.22 10.03 4.33
C PHE A 183 -14.24 11.16 4.65
N ASP A 184 -13.10 10.86 5.28
CA ASP A 184 -12.01 11.82 5.53
C ASP A 184 -10.95 11.76 4.41
N ASN A 185 -11.04 12.69 3.44
CA ASN A 185 -10.10 12.82 2.33
C ASN A 185 -8.66 13.03 2.79
N ASN A 186 -8.46 13.73 3.91
CA ASN A 186 -7.13 14.09 4.39
C ASN A 186 -6.38 12.86 4.92
N ILE A 187 -7.05 12.05 5.75
CA ILE A 187 -6.43 10.81 6.27
C ILE A 187 -6.23 9.80 5.14
N TYR A 188 -7.20 9.68 4.22
CA TYR A 188 -7.03 8.84 3.04
C TYR A 188 -5.81 9.26 2.20
N ALA A 189 -5.68 10.57 1.91
CA ALA A 189 -4.52 11.10 1.18
C ALA A 189 -3.20 10.75 1.88
N LYS A 190 -3.10 10.99 3.20
CA LYS A 190 -1.88 10.64 3.98
C LYS A 190 -1.56 9.15 3.93
N ARG A 191 -2.58 8.28 3.99
CA ARG A 191 -2.39 6.83 3.86
C ARG A 191 -1.90 6.42 2.47
N ILE A 192 -2.34 7.11 1.40
CA ILE A 192 -1.81 6.92 0.05
C ILE A 192 -0.39 7.48 -0.06
N CYS A 193 -0.08 8.63 0.54
CA CYS A 193 1.27 9.21 0.53
C CYS A 193 2.31 8.21 1.04
N ILE A 194 2.04 7.51 2.15
CA ILE A 194 2.97 6.50 2.68
C ILE A 194 3.26 5.40 1.65
N ALA A 195 2.22 4.91 0.94
CA ALA A 195 2.39 3.89 -0.09
C ALA A 195 3.11 4.42 -1.34
N ALA A 196 2.85 5.67 -1.72
CA ALA A 196 3.51 6.34 -2.84
C ALA A 196 5.00 6.58 -2.55
N GLU A 197 5.33 7.09 -1.35
CA GLU A 197 6.70 7.31 -0.88
C GLU A 197 7.48 6.00 -0.86
N LEU A 198 6.90 4.92 -0.33
CA LEU A 198 7.52 3.59 -0.35
C LEU A 198 7.87 3.15 -1.77
N LEU A 199 6.93 3.27 -2.72
CA LEU A 199 7.17 2.88 -4.11
C LEU A 199 8.23 3.74 -4.80
N LEU A 200 8.17 5.06 -4.61
CA LEU A 200 9.09 6.01 -5.26
C LEU A 200 10.51 5.87 -4.72
N LEU A 201 10.67 5.75 -3.40
CA LEU A 201 11.98 5.57 -2.77
C LEU A 201 12.60 4.21 -3.10
N GLU A 202 11.79 3.15 -3.20
CA GLU A 202 12.27 1.85 -3.65
C GLU A 202 12.71 1.89 -5.12
N ALA A 203 11.93 2.56 -5.99
CA ALA A 203 12.31 2.74 -7.39
C ALA A 203 13.62 3.52 -7.54
N GLU A 204 13.77 4.63 -6.80
CA GLU A 204 15.00 5.42 -6.73
C GLU A 204 16.20 4.55 -6.32
N SER A 205 16.07 3.82 -5.21
CA SER A 205 17.12 2.97 -4.66
C SER A 205 17.58 1.91 -5.66
N ARG A 206 16.64 1.24 -6.33
CA ARG A 206 16.94 0.19 -7.32
C ARG A 206 17.61 0.74 -8.58
N ALA A 207 17.11 1.85 -9.10
CA ALA A 207 17.67 2.46 -10.30
C ALA A 207 19.05 3.07 -10.03
N ALA A 208 19.26 3.69 -8.86
CA ALA A 208 20.57 4.15 -8.42
C ALA A 208 21.58 3.00 -8.30
N ALA A 209 21.17 1.85 -7.74
CA ALA A 209 22.04 0.67 -7.64
C ALA A 209 22.46 0.09 -9.00
N GLU A 210 21.65 0.29 -10.05
CA GLU A 210 21.96 -0.09 -11.43
C GLU A 210 22.57 1.04 -12.26
N ASN A 211 22.75 2.23 -11.70
CA ASN A 211 23.20 3.43 -12.39
C ASN A 211 22.38 3.70 -13.68
N THR A 212 21.05 3.60 -13.57
CA THR A 212 20.09 3.85 -14.65
C THR A 212 18.92 4.70 -14.14
N GLN A 213 18.00 5.06 -15.02
CA GLN A 213 16.76 5.75 -14.64
C GLN A 213 15.61 4.74 -14.47
N ALA A 214 14.69 5.00 -13.55
CA ALA A 214 13.49 4.21 -13.29
C ALA A 214 12.31 4.70 -14.13
N TYR A 215 11.64 3.75 -14.76
CA TYR A 215 10.29 3.90 -15.28
C TYR A 215 9.32 3.21 -14.32
N VAL A 216 8.53 3.98 -13.57
CA VAL A 216 7.62 3.45 -12.55
C VAL A 216 6.23 3.25 -13.13
N HIS A 217 5.77 2.00 -13.21
CA HIS A 217 4.41 1.63 -13.58
C HIS A 217 3.53 1.53 -12.32
N VAL A 218 2.54 2.42 -12.24
CA VAL A 218 1.63 2.55 -11.10
C VAL A 218 0.24 2.06 -11.49
N VAL A 219 -0.27 1.09 -10.73
CA VAL A 219 -1.69 0.70 -10.75
C VAL A 219 -2.40 1.19 -9.49
N GLY A 220 -3.72 1.22 -9.52
CA GLY A 220 -4.51 1.57 -8.34
C GLY A 220 -4.50 0.48 -7.26
N PHE A 221 -3.69 0.62 -6.22
CA PHE A 221 -3.76 -0.20 -5.01
C PHE A 221 -4.80 0.35 -4.03
N GLY A 222 -5.75 -0.50 -3.60
CA GLY A 222 -6.91 -0.09 -2.80
C GLY A 222 -8.04 0.61 -3.59
N LEU A 223 -7.90 0.73 -4.92
CA LEU A 223 -8.89 1.34 -5.82
C LEU A 223 -9.77 0.32 -6.56
N GLY A 224 -9.56 -0.97 -6.31
CA GLY A 224 -10.38 -2.08 -6.81
C GLY A 224 -11.65 -2.29 -5.97
N VAL A 225 -11.91 -3.53 -5.55
CA VAL A 225 -13.08 -3.90 -4.73
C VAL A 225 -13.07 -3.31 -3.31
N TRP A 226 -12.03 -2.55 -2.95
CA TRP A 226 -11.89 -1.89 -1.65
C TRP A 226 -12.30 -0.42 -1.65
N LYS A 227 -12.39 0.23 -2.81
CA LYS A 227 -12.91 1.61 -2.86
C LYS A 227 -14.41 1.61 -2.61
N ILE A 228 -14.88 2.67 -1.98
CA ILE A 228 -16.30 2.92 -1.75
C ILE A 228 -16.90 3.85 -2.81
N SER A 229 -16.09 4.64 -3.53
CA SER A 229 -16.57 5.52 -4.60
C SER A 229 -15.45 5.99 -5.53
N GLY A 230 -15.81 6.60 -6.66
CA GLY A 230 -14.88 7.02 -7.71
C GLY A 230 -13.93 8.16 -7.31
N HIS A 231 -14.34 9.07 -6.42
CA HIS A 231 -13.53 10.26 -6.07
C HIS A 231 -12.18 9.93 -5.41
N GLN A 232 -12.06 8.73 -4.83
CA GLN A 232 -10.81 8.23 -4.24
C GLN A 232 -9.66 8.20 -5.27
N GLU A 233 -9.99 7.98 -6.55
CA GLU A 233 -9.00 7.93 -7.62
C GLU A 233 -8.29 9.27 -7.82
N LYS A 234 -9.05 10.38 -7.78
CA LYS A 234 -8.48 11.72 -7.82
C LYS A 234 -7.57 11.99 -6.63
N ILE A 235 -8.02 11.64 -5.42
CA ILE A 235 -7.21 11.85 -4.20
C ILE A 235 -5.93 11.00 -4.25
N PHE A 236 -6.00 9.79 -4.77
CA PHE A 236 -4.84 8.93 -4.97
C PHE A 236 -3.79 9.62 -5.84
N LEU A 237 -4.18 10.12 -7.01
CA LEU A 237 -3.27 10.78 -7.95
C LEU A 237 -2.74 12.12 -7.41
N ASP A 238 -3.57 12.89 -6.71
CA ASP A 238 -3.13 14.13 -6.06
C ASP A 238 -2.14 13.86 -4.90
N SER A 239 -2.31 12.73 -4.20
CA SER A 239 -1.36 12.30 -3.16
C SER A 239 -0.01 11.93 -3.78
N PHE A 240 -0.01 11.20 -4.90
CA PHE A 240 1.21 10.96 -5.68
C PHE A 240 1.90 12.25 -6.12
N ALA A 241 1.14 13.24 -6.62
CA ALA A 241 1.71 14.53 -7.01
C ALA A 241 2.36 15.25 -5.83
N THR A 242 1.77 15.13 -4.63
CA THR A 242 2.31 15.70 -3.40
C THR A 242 3.65 15.03 -3.06
N CYS A 243 3.70 13.69 -3.05
CA CYS A 243 4.93 12.95 -2.78
C CYS A 243 6.01 13.23 -3.82
N LEU A 244 5.67 13.26 -5.12
CA LEU A 244 6.62 13.57 -6.18
C LEU A 244 7.25 14.95 -6.01
N LYS A 245 6.48 15.97 -5.62
CA LYS A 245 7.00 17.32 -5.34
C LYS A 245 7.87 17.35 -4.08
N GLN A 246 7.48 16.63 -3.03
CA GLN A 246 8.20 16.59 -1.76
C GLN A 246 9.52 15.82 -1.87
N LEU A 247 9.51 14.70 -2.59
CA LEU A 247 10.68 13.84 -2.79
C LEU A 247 11.54 14.27 -4.00
N HIS A 248 11.08 15.19 -4.84
CA HIS A 248 11.85 15.67 -6.01
C HIS A 248 13.33 15.98 -5.72
N PRO A 249 13.72 16.62 -4.58
CA PRO A 249 15.12 16.89 -4.29
C PRO A 249 16.01 15.64 -4.12
N ILE A 250 15.42 14.48 -3.86
CA ILE A 250 16.13 13.21 -3.62
C ILE A 250 15.85 12.15 -4.70
N LEU A 251 14.79 12.31 -5.50
CA LEU A 251 14.49 11.45 -6.63
C LEU A 251 15.31 11.90 -7.85
N SER A 252 16.49 11.33 -8.01
CA SER A 252 17.43 11.66 -9.09
C SER A 252 17.49 10.60 -10.19
N HIS A 253 16.98 9.40 -9.90
CA HIS A 253 16.92 8.27 -10.81
C HIS A 253 15.50 7.95 -11.24
N VAL A 254 14.45 8.44 -10.57
CA VAL A 254 13.07 8.30 -11.08
C VAL A 254 12.79 9.30 -12.20
N SER A 255 12.80 8.85 -13.46
CA SER A 255 12.53 9.73 -14.61
C SER A 255 11.07 9.75 -15.05
N ASP A 256 10.31 8.67 -14.79
CA ASP A 256 8.95 8.50 -15.29
C ASP A 256 8.04 7.84 -14.28
N VAL A 257 6.81 8.35 -14.18
CA VAL A 257 5.71 7.70 -13.47
C VAL A 257 4.53 7.55 -14.41
N ASN A 258 4.18 6.31 -14.75
CA ASN A 258 3.04 5.97 -15.59
C ASN A 258 1.90 5.41 -14.75
N PHE A 259 0.84 6.18 -14.64
CA PHE A 259 -0.43 5.77 -14.04
C PHE A 259 -1.24 4.98 -15.08
N ALA A 260 -1.27 3.66 -14.91
CA ALA A 260 -1.95 2.76 -15.82
C ALA A 260 -3.36 2.40 -15.31
N TRP A 261 -4.33 2.39 -16.23
CA TRP A 261 -5.72 2.00 -15.98
C TRP A 261 -6.52 2.92 -15.04
N PHE A 262 -6.12 4.18 -14.96
CA PHE A 262 -6.88 5.26 -14.32
C PHE A 262 -7.87 5.88 -15.33
N ALA A 263 -9.07 6.21 -14.86
CA ALA A 263 -10.06 7.04 -15.55
C ALA A 263 -9.72 8.53 -15.44
N GLU A 264 -9.12 8.95 -14.33
CA GLU A 264 -8.54 10.28 -14.18
C GLU A 264 -7.35 10.48 -15.12
N SER A 265 -7.13 11.72 -15.56
CA SER A 265 -6.12 12.07 -16.58
C SER A 265 -5.08 13.09 -16.12
N THR A 266 -5.09 13.43 -14.83
CA THR A 266 -4.11 14.36 -14.24
C THR A 266 -3.61 13.89 -12.87
N CYS A 267 -2.36 14.20 -12.55
CA CYS A 267 -1.73 13.97 -11.25
C CYS A 267 -1.38 15.33 -10.66
N GLY A 268 -2.17 15.83 -9.70
CA GLY A 268 -1.99 17.17 -9.13
C GLY A 268 -2.04 18.30 -10.16
N GLY A 269 -2.92 18.15 -11.17
CA GLY A 269 -3.09 19.08 -12.29
C GLY A 269 -2.15 18.85 -13.47
N VAL A 270 -1.16 17.96 -13.37
CA VAL A 270 -0.25 17.62 -14.47
C VAL A 270 -0.83 16.49 -15.32
N GLY A 271 -1.08 16.76 -16.60
CA GLY A 271 -1.62 15.78 -17.55
C GLY A 271 -0.57 14.85 -18.16
N ASN A 272 -1.03 13.92 -19.01
CA ASN A 272 -0.17 12.99 -19.75
C ASN A 272 0.91 13.70 -20.58
N GLY A 273 2.17 13.27 -20.43
CA GLY A 273 3.34 13.89 -21.04
C GLY A 273 3.85 15.13 -20.31
N GLY A 274 3.11 15.62 -19.31
CA GLY A 274 3.54 16.70 -18.44
C GLY A 274 4.67 16.29 -17.50
N ARG A 275 5.23 17.26 -16.78
CA ARG A 275 6.42 17.05 -15.93
C ARG A 275 6.22 17.67 -14.56
N ILE A 276 6.75 17.00 -13.53
CA ILE A 276 6.87 17.51 -12.16
C ILE A 276 8.36 17.64 -11.83
N GLY A 277 8.80 18.81 -11.39
CA GLY A 277 10.20 19.08 -11.03
C GLY A 277 10.63 20.48 -11.47
N ASP A 278 11.92 20.65 -11.69
CA ASP A 278 12.53 21.91 -12.13
C ASP A 278 13.28 21.73 -13.47
N ASP A 279 13.97 22.79 -13.91
CA ASP A 279 14.71 22.82 -15.17
C ASP A 279 15.92 21.88 -15.18
N LYS A 280 16.43 21.45 -14.01
CA LYS A 280 17.61 20.58 -13.90
C LYS A 280 17.21 19.11 -13.97
N HIS A 281 16.13 18.76 -13.30
CA HIS A 281 15.60 17.41 -13.28
C HIS A 281 14.08 17.46 -13.15
N SER A 282 13.39 16.72 -14.02
CA SER A 282 11.94 16.62 -13.97
C SER A 282 11.46 15.21 -14.31
N ILE A 283 10.41 14.80 -13.61
CA ILE A 283 9.79 13.49 -13.71
C ILE A 283 8.62 13.59 -14.68
N ARG A 284 8.64 12.79 -15.74
CA ARG A 284 7.57 12.73 -16.75
C ARG A 284 6.38 11.94 -16.20
N ILE A 285 5.20 12.54 -16.30
CA ILE A 285 3.93 11.95 -15.86
C ILE A 285 3.20 11.39 -17.07
N LEU A 286 2.86 10.10 -17.01
CA LEU A 286 2.20 9.39 -18.09
C LEU A 286 0.88 8.79 -17.60
N PHE A 287 -0.12 8.78 -18.47
CA PHE A 287 -1.38 8.07 -18.28
C PHE A 287 -1.58 7.12 -19.45
N SER A 288 -1.84 5.84 -19.17
CA SER A 288 -1.97 4.85 -20.23
C SER A 288 -2.85 3.66 -19.83
N ARG A 289 -3.02 2.73 -20.76
CA ARG A 289 -3.61 1.40 -20.52
C ARG A 289 -2.59 0.30 -20.81
N ARG A 290 -1.30 0.58 -20.60
CA ARG A 290 -0.26 -0.41 -20.83
C ARG A 290 -0.36 -1.54 -19.80
N ASP A 291 -0.01 -2.74 -20.24
CA ASP A 291 0.22 -3.82 -19.28
C ASP A 291 1.54 -3.57 -18.53
N PRO A 292 1.69 -4.10 -17.30
CA PRO A 292 2.84 -3.82 -16.44
C PRO A 292 4.18 -4.16 -17.10
N HIS A 293 4.27 -5.32 -17.76
CA HIS A 293 5.52 -5.88 -18.28
C HIS A 293 5.72 -5.64 -19.78
N SER A 294 4.87 -4.84 -20.41
CA SER A 294 5.06 -4.46 -21.82
C SER A 294 6.43 -3.81 -22.02
N PRO A 295 7.12 -4.07 -23.15
CA PRO A 295 8.39 -3.41 -23.47
C PRO A 295 8.28 -1.88 -23.44
N LEU A 296 9.37 -1.23 -23.06
CA LEU A 296 9.56 0.22 -23.22
C LEU A 296 10.04 0.47 -24.65
N VAL A 297 9.12 0.80 -25.55
CA VAL A 297 9.38 0.87 -27.00
C VAL A 297 10.00 2.19 -27.44
N ASP A 298 9.81 3.26 -26.67
CA ASP A 298 10.43 4.55 -26.94
C ASP A 298 11.93 4.44 -26.71
N ALA A 299 12.73 4.90 -27.68
CA ALA A 299 14.19 4.76 -27.64
C ALA A 299 14.81 5.42 -26.39
N GLU A 300 14.20 6.50 -25.89
CA GLU A 300 14.62 7.18 -24.65
C GLU A 300 14.30 6.39 -23.38
N ASP A 301 13.41 5.40 -23.44
CA ASP A 301 12.97 4.59 -22.30
C ASP A 301 13.58 3.19 -22.29
N ALA A 302 14.12 2.72 -23.42
CA ALA A 302 14.54 1.33 -23.60
C ALA A 302 15.60 0.87 -22.56
N SER A 303 16.49 1.76 -22.11
CA SER A 303 17.52 1.47 -21.12
C SER A 303 17.07 1.60 -19.67
N LYS A 304 15.87 2.14 -19.42
CA LYS A 304 15.36 2.41 -18.07
C LYS A 304 15.03 1.10 -17.34
N LEU A 305 15.21 1.11 -16.02
CA LEU A 305 14.73 0.06 -15.14
C LEU A 305 13.21 0.15 -15.02
N LEU A 306 12.52 -0.90 -15.47
CA LEU A 306 11.07 -1.01 -15.30
C LEU A 306 10.75 -1.45 -13.86
N VAL A 307 10.12 -0.57 -13.10
CA VAL A 307 9.63 -0.85 -11.74
C VAL A 307 8.11 -0.91 -11.80
N VAL A 308 7.53 -2.09 -11.53
CA VAL A 308 6.09 -2.31 -11.61
C VAL A 308 5.49 -2.49 -10.22
N SER A 309 4.41 -1.78 -9.95
CA SER A 309 3.61 -2.00 -8.75
C SER A 309 2.46 -2.97 -9.03
N TYR A 310 2.10 -3.78 -8.04
CA TYR A 310 0.83 -4.50 -8.03
C TYR A 310 0.13 -4.28 -6.69
N ALA A 311 -1.21 -4.32 -6.72
CA ALA A 311 -2.02 -4.24 -5.52
C ALA A 311 -1.92 -5.58 -4.77
N TRP A 312 -1.38 -5.55 -3.55
CA TRP A 312 -1.27 -6.68 -2.65
C TRP A 312 -2.23 -6.54 -1.46
N ASP A 313 -2.46 -7.63 -0.71
CA ASP A 313 -3.30 -7.68 0.49
C ASP A 313 -2.47 -7.68 1.78
N GLY A 314 -2.97 -7.01 2.81
CA GLY A 314 -2.35 -6.96 4.14
C GLY A 314 -2.33 -8.32 4.86
N ASN A 315 -3.15 -9.29 4.44
CA ASN A 315 -3.24 -10.57 5.15
C ASN A 315 -3.22 -11.81 4.24
N SER A 316 -2.68 -11.69 3.02
CA SER A 316 -2.45 -12.82 2.13
C SER A 316 -0.96 -12.99 1.81
N LEU A 317 -0.58 -14.18 1.30
CA LEU A 317 0.70 -14.36 0.63
C LEU A 317 0.67 -13.67 -0.75
N PRO A 318 1.82 -13.23 -1.30
CA PRO A 318 1.90 -12.73 -2.66
C PRO A 318 1.25 -13.70 -3.66
N GLY A 319 0.36 -13.17 -4.50
CA GLY A 319 -0.45 -13.95 -5.43
C GLY A 319 -1.89 -14.20 -4.97
N ASN A 320 -2.17 -14.14 -3.66
CA ASN A 320 -3.51 -14.25 -3.08
C ASN A 320 -4.37 -15.35 -3.75
N GLU A 321 -5.36 -14.98 -4.57
CA GLU A 321 -6.26 -15.92 -5.24
C GLU A 321 -5.56 -16.94 -6.18
N PHE A 322 -4.29 -16.69 -6.55
CA PHE A 322 -3.42 -17.63 -7.27
C PHE A 322 -3.35 -18.99 -6.59
N TRP A 323 -3.23 -19.00 -5.26
CA TRP A 323 -3.09 -20.22 -4.46
C TRP A 323 -4.38 -21.06 -4.43
N GLU A 324 -5.50 -20.50 -4.88
CA GLU A 324 -6.77 -21.19 -5.06
C GLU A 324 -7.11 -21.43 -6.54
N HIS A 325 -6.11 -21.35 -7.42
CA HIS A 325 -6.25 -21.53 -8.87
C HIS A 325 -7.18 -20.52 -9.56
N SER A 326 -7.41 -19.37 -8.92
CA SER A 326 -8.19 -18.28 -9.47
C SER A 326 -7.24 -17.24 -10.09
N LEU A 327 -6.95 -17.43 -11.38
CA LEU A 327 -5.77 -16.83 -12.04
C LEU A 327 -6.00 -15.47 -12.71
N ASP A 328 -7.23 -14.95 -12.76
CA ASP A 328 -7.59 -13.74 -13.52
C ASP A 328 -8.58 -12.81 -12.79
N THR A 329 -8.77 -13.01 -11.49
CA THR A 329 -9.76 -12.27 -10.68
C THR A 329 -9.27 -10.90 -10.22
N SER A 330 -7.96 -10.75 -9.97
CA SER A 330 -7.38 -9.50 -9.45
C SER A 330 -5.97 -9.26 -10.00
N GLY A 331 -5.30 -8.21 -9.51
CA GLY A 331 -3.90 -7.93 -9.85
C GLY A 331 -2.92 -8.92 -9.20
N ASP A 332 -3.27 -9.46 -8.03
CA ASP A 332 -2.46 -10.44 -7.29
C ASP A 332 -2.16 -11.71 -8.11
N PRO A 333 -3.17 -12.48 -8.58
CA PRO A 333 -2.91 -13.70 -9.34
C PRO A 333 -2.33 -13.40 -10.71
N ALA A 334 -2.73 -12.29 -11.34
CA ALA A 334 -2.15 -11.87 -12.61
C ALA A 334 -0.64 -11.64 -12.47
N ASN A 335 -0.20 -10.99 -11.39
CA ASN A 335 1.19 -10.75 -11.10
C ASN A 335 1.94 -12.05 -10.76
N ALA A 336 1.38 -12.93 -9.91
CA ALA A 336 1.98 -14.23 -9.63
C ALA A 336 2.14 -15.10 -10.89
N CYS A 337 1.17 -15.07 -11.80
CA CYS A 337 1.20 -15.80 -13.06
C CYS A 337 2.23 -15.29 -14.08
N SER A 338 2.72 -14.06 -13.91
CA SER A 338 3.55 -13.39 -14.92
C SER A 338 4.95 -13.02 -14.42
N THR A 339 5.24 -13.33 -13.16
CA THR A 339 6.48 -12.99 -12.45
C THR A 339 6.90 -14.17 -11.54
N GLN A 340 7.87 -13.94 -10.66
CA GLN A 340 8.37 -14.93 -9.69
C GLN A 340 7.99 -14.57 -8.25
N VAL A 341 6.97 -13.72 -8.03
CA VAL A 341 6.64 -13.25 -6.68
C VAL A 341 6.14 -14.36 -5.74
N SER A 342 5.53 -15.42 -6.29
CA SER A 342 5.06 -16.59 -5.53
C SER A 342 6.19 -17.31 -4.78
N GLU A 343 7.42 -17.20 -5.26
CA GLU A 343 8.62 -17.76 -4.66
C GLU A 343 9.48 -16.67 -4.02
N LEU A 344 9.78 -15.60 -4.76
CA LEU A 344 10.74 -14.57 -4.35
C LEU A 344 10.22 -13.69 -3.22
N GLN A 345 8.92 -13.42 -3.18
CA GLN A 345 8.28 -12.59 -2.16
C GLN A 345 7.58 -13.43 -1.08
N ASN A 346 7.65 -14.76 -1.17
CA ASN A 346 6.98 -15.64 -0.22
C ASN A 346 7.89 -15.94 1.00
N PRO A 347 7.48 -15.55 2.22
CA PRO A 347 8.27 -15.75 3.43
C PRO A 347 8.50 -17.21 3.81
N HIS A 348 7.65 -18.14 3.33
CA HIS A 348 7.80 -19.57 3.62
C HIS A 348 8.77 -20.27 2.65
N VAL A 349 9.06 -19.65 1.50
CA VAL A 349 9.98 -20.12 0.47
C VAL A 349 11.31 -19.39 0.60
N ASN A 350 11.30 -18.06 0.46
CA ASN A 350 12.49 -17.21 0.50
C ASN A 350 12.78 -16.67 1.92
N ARG A 351 12.88 -17.59 2.90
CA ARG A 351 12.96 -17.30 4.34
C ARG A 351 14.12 -16.37 4.74
N ASN A 352 15.22 -16.39 3.98
CA ASN A 352 16.40 -15.59 4.31
C ASN A 352 16.24 -14.13 3.88
N LYS A 353 15.57 -13.87 2.74
CA LYS A 353 15.43 -12.51 2.18
C LYS A 353 14.09 -11.87 2.53
N ILE A 354 13.03 -12.66 2.66
CA ILE A 354 11.72 -12.20 3.09
C ILE A 354 11.59 -12.51 4.58
N SER A 355 12.26 -11.71 5.40
CA SER A 355 12.27 -11.84 6.85
C SER A 355 12.34 -10.46 7.52
N GLY A 356 11.86 -10.37 8.75
CA GLY A 356 12.00 -9.17 9.58
C GLY A 356 13.46 -8.76 9.80
N ARG A 357 14.41 -9.72 9.73
CA ARG A 357 15.86 -9.45 9.81
C ARG A 357 16.42 -8.78 8.56
N ASN A 358 15.70 -8.82 7.44
CA ASN A 358 16.05 -8.13 6.21
C ASN A 358 15.14 -6.91 5.97
N LEU A 359 14.53 -6.38 7.03
CA LEU A 359 13.68 -5.20 6.96
C LEU A 359 14.49 -3.96 6.57
N HIS A 360 13.97 -3.23 5.59
CA HIS A 360 14.45 -1.92 5.21
C HIS A 360 13.38 -0.87 5.49
N VAL A 361 13.83 0.33 5.86
CA VAL A 361 12.98 1.50 6.11
C VAL A 361 13.21 2.49 4.98
N ALA A 362 12.13 2.88 4.31
CA ALA A 362 12.15 3.99 3.36
C ALA A 362 11.94 5.29 4.13
N CYS A 363 12.88 6.23 4.04
CA CYS A 363 12.73 7.57 4.59
C CYS A 363 13.29 8.62 3.64
N CYS A 364 12.77 9.84 3.73
CA CYS A 364 13.14 10.95 2.85
C CYS A 364 14.61 11.36 3.03
N GLU A 365 15.15 11.21 4.24
CA GLU A 365 16.48 11.70 4.57
C GLU A 365 17.59 10.78 4.05
N TRP A 366 17.35 9.47 4.01
CA TRP A 366 18.39 8.46 3.76
C TRP A 366 18.03 7.47 2.65
N GLY A 367 16.88 7.63 2.01
CA GLY A 367 16.38 6.67 1.04
C GLY A 367 15.94 5.37 1.70
N VAL A 368 16.23 4.23 1.07
CA VAL A 368 15.91 2.91 1.60
C VAL A 368 17.13 2.31 2.29
N VAL A 369 17.08 2.16 3.61
CA VAL A 369 18.19 1.66 4.42
C VAL A 369 17.75 0.51 5.33
N HIS A 370 18.67 -0.39 5.66
CA HIS A 370 18.41 -1.48 6.59
C HIS A 370 17.95 -0.95 7.97
N VAL A 371 17.06 -1.67 8.67
CA VAL A 371 16.48 -1.23 9.95
C VAL A 371 17.52 -0.92 11.05
N GLU A 372 18.62 -1.67 11.06
CA GLU A 372 19.75 -1.42 11.97
C GLU A 372 20.40 -0.07 11.68
N GLU A 373 20.61 0.23 10.40
CA GLU A 373 21.20 1.50 9.97
C GLU A 373 20.28 2.68 10.29
N TYR A 374 18.98 2.53 10.01
CA TYR A 374 17.98 3.52 10.36
C TYR A 374 18.00 3.84 11.86
N SER A 375 18.02 2.80 12.68
CA SER A 375 18.01 2.92 14.15
C SER A 375 19.28 3.60 14.66
N ARG A 376 20.46 3.21 14.14
CA ARG A 376 21.74 3.82 14.48
C ARG A 376 21.75 5.32 14.17
N ARG A 377 21.30 5.71 12.98
CA ARG A 377 21.26 7.12 12.58
C ARG A 377 20.27 7.93 13.42
N LYS A 378 19.07 7.40 13.72
CA LYS A 378 18.08 8.09 14.57
C LYS A 378 18.56 8.28 16.01
N ILE A 379 19.29 7.32 16.57
CA ILE A 379 19.88 7.45 17.91
C ILE A 379 20.91 8.59 17.94
N ASN A 380 21.73 8.72 16.89
CA ASN A 380 22.71 9.80 16.80
C ASN A 380 22.02 11.18 16.71
N GLU A 381 20.99 11.33 15.87
CA GLU A 381 20.21 12.59 15.78
C GLU A 381 19.58 13.00 17.12
N LEU A 382 19.07 12.03 17.89
CA LEU A 382 18.50 12.27 19.22
C LEU A 382 19.55 12.61 20.28
N SER A 383 20.80 12.24 20.06
CA SER A 383 21.92 12.55 20.95
C SER A 383 22.47 13.93 20.65
N ASP A 384 22.59 14.28 19.37
CA ASP A 384 23.06 15.59 18.90
C ASP A 384 22.05 16.70 19.20
N SER A 385 20.74 16.42 19.18
CA SER A 385 19.70 17.41 19.53
C SER A 385 19.58 17.72 21.03
N LYS A 386 20.31 16.99 21.89
CA LYS A 386 20.35 17.19 23.34
C LYS A 386 21.61 17.92 23.83
N MET A 387 22.56 18.18 22.93
CA MET A 387 23.71 19.08 23.15
C MET A 387 23.40 20.44 22.53
#